data_AF-A0A2N2XVJ3-F1
#
_entry.id   AF-A0A2N2XVJ3-F1
#
_cell.length_a   1.000
_cell.length_b   1.000
_cell.length_c   1.000
_cell.angle_alpha   90.00
_cell.angle_beta   90.00
_cell.angle_gamma   90.00
#
_symmetry.space_group_name_H-M   'P 1'
#
loop_
_entity.id
_entity.type
_entity.pdbx_description
1 polymer ?
#
loop_
_entity_poly.entity_id
_entity_poly.type
_entity_poly.pdbx_seq_one_letter_code
_entity_poly.pdbx_strand_id
1 'polypeptide(L)'
;MFVIILISSLAVLLAWLSRFEKFKYGLELSFILLAFFMSIRYNFGNDYVGYLDYFKNASLFANFKNSIQSNQFEIGWNLLSYLFRPIGFFGMIIFLTIFEYFVIYRFIKRYVPVEWYWFAVFIFTFNVAHMLICASMMRQFLAMCIFLLSVDFIIQKKWIISILFVLLASSFHTSAIILIPFCFIGFLKITLTSKKVIIWFSVYILIYFFATYFLSDLYYKIISLEQFEKYQYYLNQAKIVNGSGLGIIFCLIMFFFVLYTQKNQN
;
A
#
# COMPACT_ATOMS: atom_id res chain seq x y z
N MET A 1 19.83 1.12 5.22
CA MET A 1 18.98 1.36 6.41
C MET A 1 19.13 2.79 6.96
N PHE A 2 20.33 3.24 7.32
CA PHE A 2 20.55 4.59 7.88
C PHE A 2 20.04 5.74 6.99
N VAL A 3 20.35 5.72 5.69
CA VAL A 3 19.91 6.76 4.72
C VAL A 3 18.38 6.84 4.67
N ILE A 4 17.70 5.69 4.69
CA ILE A 4 16.23 5.63 4.68
C ILE A 4 15.68 6.32 5.93
N ILE A 5 16.18 5.96 7.11
CA ILE A 5 15.76 6.56 8.38
C ILE A 5 15.98 8.07 8.36
N LEU A 6 17.15 8.52 7.89
CA LEU A 6 17.47 9.95 7.78
C LEU A 6 16.49 10.69 6.86
N ILE A 7 16.23 10.15 5.67
CA ILE A 7 15.31 10.74 4.69
C ILE A 7 13.88 10.76 5.24
N SER A 8 13.44 9.66 5.87
CA SER A 8 12.12 9.58 6.49
C SER A 8 11.97 10.57 7.66
N SER A 9 12.97 10.70 8.53
CA SER A 9 12.98 11.68 9.62
C SER A 9 12.93 13.12 9.10
N LEU A 10 13.70 13.42 8.05
CA LEU A 10 13.67 14.73 7.40
C LEU A 10 12.30 15.01 6.77
N ALA A 11 11.71 14.04 6.09
CA ALA A 11 10.37 14.15 5.52
C ALA A 11 9.30 14.40 6.60
N VAL A 12 9.39 13.74 7.76
CA VAL A 12 8.51 13.98 8.91
C VAL A 12 8.70 15.39 9.47
N LEU A 13 9.94 15.86 9.60
CA LEU A 13 10.24 17.22 10.05
C LEU A 13 9.66 18.27 9.09
N LEU A 14 9.85 18.10 7.78
CA LEU A 14 9.28 18.99 6.76
C LEU A 14 7.75 19.02 6.86
N ALA A 15 7.11 17.86 6.99
CA ALA A 15 5.66 17.78 7.17
C ALA A 15 5.20 18.45 8.48
N TRP A 16 5.97 18.34 9.57
CA TRP A 16 5.70 19.00 10.85
C TRP A 16 5.74 20.53 10.75
N LEU A 17 6.70 21.06 9.98
CA LEU A 17 6.85 22.50 9.76
C LEU A 17 5.66 23.12 9.01
N SER A 18 4.84 22.32 8.31
CA SER A 18 3.63 22.79 7.59
C SER A 18 2.64 23.54 8.46
N ARG A 19 2.68 23.34 9.79
CA ARG A 19 1.84 24.07 10.76
C ARG A 19 2.16 25.56 10.86
N PHE A 20 3.35 25.97 10.44
CA PHE A 20 3.80 27.36 10.50
C PHE A 20 3.61 28.02 9.14
N GLU A 21 3.08 29.24 9.11
CA GLU A 21 2.77 29.95 7.84
C GLU A 21 3.98 30.08 6.91
N LYS A 22 5.16 30.35 7.48
CA LYS A 22 6.44 30.45 6.74
C LYS A 22 6.81 29.16 6.00
N PHE A 23 6.29 28.01 6.45
CA PHE A 23 6.58 26.67 5.92
C PHE A 23 5.32 25.94 5.47
N LYS A 24 4.28 26.64 5.02
CA LYS A 24 3.00 26.04 4.59
C LYS A 24 3.10 24.95 3.49
N TYR A 25 4.22 24.92 2.76
CA TYR A 25 4.54 23.91 1.73
C TYR A 25 5.38 22.73 2.25
N GLY A 26 5.48 22.54 3.57
CA GLY A 26 6.30 21.50 4.19
C GLY A 26 5.90 20.08 3.77
N LEU A 27 4.60 19.83 3.57
CA LEU A 27 4.11 18.53 3.09
C LEU A 27 4.52 18.25 1.65
N GLU A 28 4.44 19.26 0.78
CA GLU A 28 4.86 19.20 -0.62
C GLU A 28 6.35 18.87 -0.70
N LEU A 29 7.18 19.58 0.07
CA LEU A 29 8.63 19.32 0.15
C LEU A 29 8.94 17.91 0.68
N SER A 30 8.19 17.45 1.69
CA SER A 30 8.29 16.11 2.24
C SER A 30 8.07 15.03 1.16
N PHE A 31 6.99 15.15 0.38
CA PHE A 31 6.69 14.17 -0.67
C PHE A 31 7.60 14.28 -1.89
N ILE A 32 8.09 15.47 -2.24
CA ILE A 32 9.12 15.64 -3.28
C ILE A 32 10.40 14.93 -2.88
N LEU A 33 10.86 15.12 -1.63
CA LEU A 33 12.04 14.45 -1.09
C LEU A 33 11.90 12.93 -1.14
N LEU A 34 10.76 12.41 -0.64
CA LEU A 34 10.52 10.98 -0.61
C LEU A 34 10.39 10.38 -2.01
N ALA A 35 9.66 11.04 -2.92
CA ALA A 35 9.50 10.59 -4.30
C ALA A 35 10.85 10.55 -5.00
N PHE A 36 11.67 11.61 -4.88
CA PHE A 36 13.01 11.65 -5.46
C PHE A 36 13.89 10.50 -4.95
N PHE A 37 13.96 10.32 -3.63
CA PHE A 37 14.74 9.25 -3.01
C PHE A 37 14.29 7.86 -3.48
N MET A 38 12.99 7.64 -3.58
CA MET A 38 12.45 6.34 -3.99
C MET A 38 12.53 6.10 -5.49
N SER A 39 12.50 7.16 -6.32
CA SER A 39 12.60 7.06 -7.78
C SER A 39 13.99 6.57 -8.22
N ILE A 40 15.04 6.85 -7.46
CA ILE A 40 16.41 6.43 -7.78
C ILE A 40 16.78 5.05 -7.24
N ARG A 41 15.82 4.30 -6.68
CA ARG A 41 16.08 2.98 -6.11
C ARG A 41 16.55 1.97 -7.17
N TYR A 42 17.51 1.15 -6.79
CA TYR A 42 18.00 0.04 -7.60
C TYR A 42 18.09 -1.21 -6.74
N ASN A 43 17.61 -2.34 -7.28
CA ASN A 43 17.66 -3.65 -6.63
C ASN A 43 17.11 -3.64 -5.19
N PHE A 44 16.00 -2.95 -4.97
CA PHE A 44 15.40 -2.80 -3.65
C PHE A 44 14.29 -3.84 -3.43
N GLY A 45 14.33 -4.54 -2.30
CA GLY A 45 13.32 -5.54 -1.95
C GLY A 45 13.52 -6.85 -2.72
N ASN A 46 12.54 -7.74 -2.62
CA ASN A 46 12.66 -9.10 -3.14
C ASN A 46 12.16 -9.23 -4.58
N ASP A 47 11.25 -8.35 -5.00
CA ASP A 47 10.54 -8.50 -6.28
C ASP A 47 11.19 -7.69 -7.43
N TYR A 48 12.14 -6.79 -7.13
CA TYR A 48 12.75 -5.89 -8.11
C TYR A 48 13.34 -6.63 -9.31
N VAL A 49 14.15 -7.67 -9.04
CA VAL A 49 14.81 -8.47 -10.08
C VAL A 49 13.77 -9.17 -10.95
N GLY A 50 12.73 -9.75 -10.33
CA GLY A 50 11.63 -10.39 -11.06
C GLY A 50 10.89 -9.42 -11.99
N TYR A 51 10.64 -8.19 -11.54
CA TYR A 51 10.04 -7.15 -12.37
C TYR A 51 10.95 -6.69 -13.51
N LEU A 52 12.25 -6.54 -13.25
CA LEU A 52 13.23 -6.17 -14.27
C LEU A 52 13.36 -7.24 -15.35
N ASP A 53 13.49 -8.51 -14.95
CA ASP A 53 13.62 -9.63 -15.88
C ASP A 53 12.35 -9.80 -16.71
N TYR A 54 11.19 -9.67 -16.10
CA TYR A 54 9.92 -9.62 -16.82
C TYR A 54 9.90 -8.46 -17.83
N PHE A 55 10.27 -7.25 -17.42
CA PHE A 55 10.27 -6.09 -18.31
C PHE A 55 11.20 -6.30 -19.51
N LYS A 56 12.40 -6.86 -19.30
CA LYS A 56 13.34 -7.20 -20.37
C LYS A 56 12.74 -8.23 -21.32
N ASN A 57 12.17 -9.31 -20.79
CA ASN A 57 11.54 -10.36 -21.61
C ASN A 57 10.31 -9.83 -22.36
N ALA A 58 9.49 -9.01 -21.71
CA ALA A 58 8.32 -8.35 -22.31
C ALA A 58 8.74 -7.42 -23.45
N SER A 59 9.87 -6.72 -23.31
CA SER A 59 10.43 -5.84 -24.33
C SER A 59 10.95 -6.57 -25.57
N LEU A 60 11.12 -7.90 -25.53
CA LEU A 60 11.52 -8.70 -26.69
C LEU A 60 10.35 -9.05 -27.61
N PHE A 61 9.11 -8.99 -27.12
CA PHE A 61 7.95 -9.27 -27.96
C PHE A 61 7.70 -8.12 -28.96
N ALA A 62 7.50 -8.49 -30.23
CA ALA A 62 7.26 -7.52 -31.30
C ALA A 62 5.91 -6.80 -31.16
N ASN A 63 4.88 -7.49 -30.65
CA ASN A 63 3.51 -6.98 -30.54
C ASN A 63 2.93 -7.23 -29.13
N PHE A 64 2.10 -6.29 -28.66
CA PHE A 64 1.42 -6.38 -27.35
C PHE A 64 0.60 -7.69 -27.18
N LYS A 65 -0.02 -8.19 -28.26
CA LYS A 65 -0.76 -9.46 -28.25
C LYS A 65 0.08 -10.65 -27.75
N ASN A 66 1.37 -10.67 -28.10
CA ASN A 66 2.28 -11.75 -27.70
C ASN A 66 2.73 -11.61 -26.24
N SER A 67 2.81 -10.37 -25.71
CA SER A 67 3.12 -10.15 -24.30
C SER A 67 2.02 -10.63 -23.35
N ILE A 68 0.75 -10.58 -23.76
CA ILE A 68 -0.39 -11.08 -22.97
C ILE A 68 -0.32 -12.61 -22.82
N GLN A 69 0.15 -13.32 -23.85
CA GLN A 69 0.17 -14.78 -23.88
C GLN A 69 1.17 -15.40 -22.89
N SER A 70 2.11 -14.60 -22.36
CA SER A 70 3.07 -15.04 -21.34
C SER A 70 2.44 -15.36 -19.97
N ASN A 71 1.21 -14.89 -19.69
CA ASN A 71 0.43 -15.15 -18.47
C ASN A 71 1.14 -14.95 -17.10
N GLN A 72 2.31 -14.30 -17.05
CA GLN A 72 3.05 -14.14 -15.79
C GLN A 72 2.49 -13.05 -14.88
N PHE A 73 2.01 -11.94 -15.46
CA PHE A 73 1.41 -10.82 -14.71
C PHE A 73 0.08 -10.39 -15.31
N GLU A 74 -0.67 -9.62 -14.52
CA GLU A 74 -1.98 -9.10 -14.87
C GLU A 74 -1.90 -8.12 -16.06
N ILE A 75 -2.99 -8.04 -16.82
CA ILE A 75 -3.03 -7.34 -18.12
C ILE A 75 -2.64 -5.86 -18.04
N GLY A 76 -2.96 -5.17 -16.94
CA GLY A 76 -2.59 -3.78 -16.69
C GLY A 76 -1.08 -3.62 -16.52
N TRP A 77 -0.42 -4.55 -15.82
CA TRP A 77 1.03 -4.52 -15.68
C TRP A 77 1.75 -4.80 -17.01
N ASN A 78 1.21 -5.70 -17.82
CA ASN A 78 1.73 -6.01 -19.15
C ASN A 78 1.63 -4.78 -20.07
N LEU A 79 0.47 -4.10 -20.04
CA LEU A 79 0.26 -2.87 -20.80
C LEU A 79 1.22 -1.76 -20.37
N LEU A 80 1.37 -1.55 -19.06
CA LEU A 80 2.30 -0.55 -18.52
C LEU A 80 3.74 -0.84 -18.95
N SER A 81 4.18 -2.10 -18.82
CA SER A 81 5.53 -2.52 -19.24
C SER A 81 5.76 -2.27 -20.73
N TYR A 82 4.76 -2.55 -21.56
CA TYR A 82 4.81 -2.30 -23.00
C TYR A 82 4.93 -0.79 -23.31
N LEU A 83 4.12 0.05 -22.67
CA LEU A 83 4.14 1.51 -22.87
C LEU A 83 5.48 2.15 -22.47
N PHE A 84 6.12 1.62 -21.42
CA PHE A 84 7.39 2.14 -20.93
C PHE A 84 8.63 1.57 -21.65
N ARG A 85 8.47 0.66 -22.62
CA ARG A 85 9.57 0.10 -23.41
C ARG A 85 10.54 1.15 -23.99
N PRO A 86 10.09 2.28 -24.57
CA PRO A 86 11.00 3.29 -25.13
C PRO A 86 11.85 4.02 -24.07
N ILE A 87 11.34 4.11 -22.83
CA ILE A 87 11.98 4.83 -21.72
C ILE A 87 12.82 3.86 -20.86
N GLY A 88 12.46 2.58 -20.86
CA GLY A 88 13.07 1.52 -20.07
C GLY A 88 12.44 1.35 -18.68
N PHE A 89 12.84 0.27 -18.01
CA PHE A 89 12.30 -0.12 -16.71
C PHE A 89 12.50 0.96 -15.64
N PHE A 90 13.66 1.63 -15.66
CA PHE A 90 13.95 2.70 -14.71
C PHE A 90 13.03 3.92 -14.90
N GLY A 91 12.70 4.26 -16.15
CA GLY A 91 11.69 5.28 -16.45
C GLY A 91 10.31 4.91 -15.90
N MET A 92 9.93 3.64 -16.00
CA MET A 92 8.70 3.13 -15.40
C MET A 92 8.71 3.25 -13.87
N ILE A 93 9.82 2.93 -13.21
CA ILE A 93 9.99 3.11 -11.76
C ILE A 93 9.81 4.58 -11.36
N ILE A 94 10.47 5.50 -12.06
CA ILE A 94 10.38 6.94 -11.78
C ILE A 94 8.92 7.38 -11.90
N PHE A 95 8.26 7.04 -13.01
CA PHE A 95 6.86 7.39 -13.24
C PHE A 95 5.93 6.84 -12.16
N LEU A 96 6.03 5.54 -11.86
CA LEU A 96 5.21 4.90 -10.84
C LEU A 96 5.41 5.56 -9.48
N THR A 97 6.66 5.80 -9.09
CA THR A 97 6.96 6.43 -7.80
C THR A 97 6.36 7.83 -7.72
N ILE A 98 6.51 8.66 -8.76
CA ILE A 98 5.93 10.01 -8.78
C ILE A 98 4.41 9.93 -8.68
N PHE A 99 3.76 9.05 -9.46
CA PHE A 99 2.32 8.87 -9.45
C PHE A 99 1.82 8.42 -8.06
N GLU A 100 2.39 7.36 -7.51
CA GLU A 100 1.99 6.79 -6.23
C GLU A 100 2.17 7.79 -5.08
N TYR A 101 3.33 8.45 -5.01
CA TYR A 101 3.61 9.45 -3.99
C TYR A 101 2.73 10.68 -4.12
N PHE A 102 2.39 11.09 -5.35
CA PHE A 102 1.40 12.14 -5.57
C PHE A 102 0.00 11.74 -5.06
N VAL A 103 -0.43 10.50 -5.28
CA VAL A 103 -1.72 10.00 -4.79
C VAL A 103 -1.76 10.04 -3.26
N ILE A 104 -0.71 9.56 -2.58
CA ILE A 104 -0.61 9.60 -1.11
C ILE A 104 -0.57 11.05 -0.60
N TYR A 105 0.27 11.90 -1.19
CA TYR A 105 0.32 13.33 -0.89
C TYR A 105 -1.06 13.98 -0.95
N ARG A 106 -1.76 13.81 -2.07
CA ARG A 106 -3.09 14.37 -2.31
C ARG A 106 -4.09 13.87 -1.28
N PHE A 107 -4.04 12.58 -0.95
CA PHE A 107 -4.91 11.97 0.04
C PHE A 107 -4.69 12.57 1.44
N ILE A 108 -3.43 12.68 1.88
CA ILE A 108 -3.08 13.31 3.16
C ILE A 108 -3.52 14.78 3.16
N LYS A 109 -3.18 15.54 2.12
CA LYS A 109 -3.53 16.97 2.02
C LYS A 109 -5.04 17.19 2.13
N ARG A 110 -5.84 16.29 1.56
CA ARG A 110 -7.32 16.40 1.52
C ARG A 110 -7.99 15.99 2.84
N TYR A 111 -7.53 14.93 3.49
CA TYR A 111 -8.26 14.30 4.60
C TYR A 111 -7.63 14.46 5.97
N VAL A 112 -6.38 14.90 6.05
CA VAL A 112 -5.66 15.06 7.32
C VAL A 112 -5.57 16.55 7.65
N PRO A 113 -5.90 16.97 8.88
CA PRO A 113 -5.64 18.35 9.32
C PRO A 113 -4.13 18.66 9.33
N VAL A 114 -3.76 19.91 9.08
CA VAL A 114 -2.36 20.32 8.89
C VAL A 114 -1.49 19.98 10.10
N GLU A 115 -2.05 20.05 11.32
CA GLU A 115 -1.37 19.73 12.57
C GLU A 115 -0.90 18.27 12.64
N TRP A 116 -1.52 17.40 11.86
CA TRP A 116 -1.32 15.95 11.83
C TRP A 116 -0.56 15.45 10.60
N TYR A 117 -0.13 16.33 9.69
CA TYR A 117 0.65 15.94 8.51
C TYR A 117 1.93 15.16 8.87
N TRP A 118 2.67 15.59 9.88
CA TRP A 118 3.87 14.89 10.34
C TRP A 118 3.58 13.46 10.75
N PHE A 119 2.43 13.24 11.40
CA PHE A 119 2.04 11.93 11.91
C PHE A 119 1.60 11.01 10.77
N ALA A 120 0.86 11.54 9.79
CA ALA A 120 0.52 10.81 8.58
C ALA A 120 1.77 10.40 7.78
N VAL A 121 2.73 11.31 7.61
CA VAL A 121 4.03 11.01 6.95
C VAL A 121 4.86 10.02 7.77
N PHE A 122 4.84 10.11 9.10
CA PHE A 122 5.50 9.16 9.98
C PHE A 122 4.94 7.75 9.81
N ILE A 123 3.61 7.58 9.84
CA ILE A 123 2.97 6.29 9.59
C ILE A 123 3.35 5.74 8.22
N PHE A 124 3.33 6.59 7.20
CA PHE A 124 3.65 6.19 5.83
C PHE A 124 5.10 5.69 5.69
N THR A 125 6.05 6.34 6.35
CA THR A 125 7.49 6.09 6.16
C THR A 125 8.11 5.10 7.15
N PHE A 126 7.64 5.07 8.41
CA PHE A 126 8.20 4.22 9.47
C PHE A 126 7.44 2.91 9.68
N ASN A 127 6.27 2.75 9.07
CA ASN A 127 5.63 1.45 9.04
C ASN A 127 6.36 0.55 8.02
N VAL A 128 7.09 -0.44 8.55
CA VAL A 128 7.91 -1.39 7.78
C VAL A 128 7.11 -2.06 6.66
N ALA A 129 5.83 -2.35 6.88
CA ALA A 129 4.97 -2.93 5.86
C ALA A 129 4.75 -1.97 4.68
N HIS A 130 4.52 -0.69 4.94
CA HIS A 130 4.30 0.30 3.89
C HIS A 130 5.56 0.55 3.07
N MET A 131 6.71 0.69 3.73
CA MET A 131 7.98 0.89 3.03
C MET A 131 8.36 -0.32 2.15
N LEU A 132 8.14 -1.54 2.64
CA LEU A 132 8.34 -2.76 1.86
C LEU A 132 7.36 -2.86 0.69
N ILE A 133 6.08 -2.50 0.90
CA ILE A 133 5.07 -2.48 -0.15
C ILE A 133 5.44 -1.47 -1.24
N CYS A 134 5.81 -0.25 -0.88
CA CYS A 134 6.17 0.80 -1.84
C CYS A 134 7.39 0.42 -2.70
N ALA A 135 8.34 -0.29 -2.10
CA ALA A 135 9.64 -0.51 -2.72
C ALA A 135 9.80 -1.88 -3.39
N SER A 136 9.11 -2.91 -2.88
CA SER A 136 9.12 -4.29 -3.41
C SER A 136 7.84 -4.61 -4.16
N MET A 137 6.68 -4.48 -3.52
CA MET A 137 5.40 -4.95 -4.07
C MET A 137 4.73 -3.92 -5.01
N MET A 138 5.43 -3.53 -6.07
CA MET A 138 5.06 -2.42 -6.98
C MET A 138 3.64 -2.56 -7.55
N ARG A 139 3.26 -3.75 -8.03
CA ARG A 139 1.90 -3.99 -8.58
C ARG A 139 0.80 -3.77 -7.55
N GLN A 140 1.01 -4.28 -6.34
CA GLN A 140 0.06 -4.17 -5.24
C GLN A 140 -0.05 -2.72 -4.79
N PHE A 141 1.07 -2.01 -4.66
CA PHE A 141 1.05 -0.61 -4.23
C PHE A 141 0.37 0.31 -5.26
N LEU A 142 0.61 0.09 -6.56
CA LEU A 142 -0.11 0.76 -7.63
C LEU A 142 -1.62 0.54 -7.54
N ALA A 143 -2.05 -0.72 -7.34
CA ALA A 143 -3.46 -1.04 -7.16
C ALA A 143 -4.08 -0.35 -5.93
N MET A 144 -3.34 -0.27 -4.82
CA MET A 144 -3.75 0.49 -3.63
C MET A 144 -3.91 1.98 -3.93
N CYS A 145 -2.98 2.59 -4.66
CA CYS A 145 -3.07 4.00 -5.05
C CYS A 145 -4.27 4.26 -5.97
N ILE A 146 -4.53 3.40 -6.95
CA ILE A 146 -5.72 3.48 -7.81
C ILE A 146 -7.00 3.36 -6.97
N PHE A 147 -7.05 2.47 -5.99
CA PHE A 147 -8.17 2.38 -5.07
C PHE A 147 -8.32 3.63 -4.19
N LEU A 148 -7.24 4.24 -3.72
CA LEU A 148 -7.29 5.50 -2.95
C LEU A 148 -7.90 6.65 -3.76
N LEU A 149 -7.69 6.69 -5.08
CA LEU A 149 -8.39 7.65 -5.96
C LEU A 149 -9.91 7.40 -5.99
N SER A 150 -10.37 6.16 -5.81
CA SER A 150 -11.79 5.82 -5.77
C SER A 150 -12.52 6.38 -4.53
N VAL A 151 -11.79 6.66 -3.44
CA VAL A 151 -12.38 7.06 -2.14
C VAL A 151 -13.23 8.34 -2.26
N ASP A 152 -12.80 9.30 -3.08
CA ASP A 152 -13.58 10.50 -3.36
C ASP A 152 -14.97 10.19 -3.92
N PHE A 153 -15.05 9.19 -4.80
CA PHE A 153 -16.28 8.75 -5.44
C PHE A 153 -17.13 7.89 -4.49
N ILE A 154 -16.49 7.09 -3.63
CA ILE A 154 -17.17 6.32 -2.58
C ILE A 154 -17.89 7.29 -1.62
N ILE A 155 -17.20 8.32 -1.14
CA ILE A 155 -17.79 9.34 -0.25
C ILE A 155 -18.95 10.07 -0.93
N GLN A 156 -18.81 10.39 -2.23
CA GLN A 156 -19.87 10.99 -3.05
C GLN A 156 -20.97 10.01 -3.47
N LYS A 157 -20.94 8.75 -3.02
CA LYS A 157 -21.89 7.68 -3.37
C LYS A 157 -21.95 7.36 -4.87
N LYS A 158 -20.91 7.72 -5.61
CA LYS A 158 -20.74 7.45 -7.06
C LYS A 158 -20.16 6.04 -7.27
N TRP A 159 -20.90 5.03 -6.82
CA TRP A 159 -20.44 3.63 -6.74
C TRP A 159 -20.02 3.04 -8.09
N ILE A 160 -20.66 3.43 -9.20
CA ILE A 160 -20.26 2.97 -10.55
C ILE A 160 -18.82 3.39 -10.84
N ILE A 161 -18.48 4.66 -10.60
CA ILE A 161 -17.13 5.17 -10.81
C ILE A 161 -16.15 4.48 -9.86
N SER A 162 -16.55 4.29 -8.58
CA SER A 162 -15.72 3.56 -7.62
C SER A 162 -15.40 2.13 -8.07
N ILE A 163 -16.40 1.40 -8.62
CA ILE A 163 -16.20 0.06 -9.17
C ILE A 163 -15.26 0.11 -10.37
N LEU A 164 -15.38 1.09 -11.27
CA LEU A 164 -14.45 1.22 -12.40
C LEU A 164 -12.99 1.40 -11.94
N PHE A 165 -12.76 2.18 -10.87
CA PHE A 165 -11.44 2.27 -10.26
C PHE A 165 -10.98 0.93 -9.64
N VAL A 166 -11.85 0.19 -8.97
CA VAL A 166 -11.51 -1.14 -8.42
C VAL A 166 -11.18 -2.13 -9.54
N LEU A 167 -11.94 -2.12 -10.65
CA LEU A 167 -11.65 -2.95 -11.81
C LEU A 167 -10.31 -2.56 -12.45
N LEU A 168 -10.03 -1.26 -12.58
CA LEU A 168 -8.73 -0.78 -13.02
C LEU A 168 -7.61 -1.25 -12.08
N ALA A 169 -7.77 -1.13 -10.77
CA ALA A 169 -6.81 -1.65 -9.79
C ALA A 169 -6.61 -3.17 -9.92
N SER A 170 -7.70 -3.91 -10.13
CA SER A 170 -7.66 -5.37 -10.32
C SER A 170 -6.92 -5.81 -11.58
N SER A 171 -6.84 -4.93 -12.59
CA SER A 171 -6.04 -5.17 -13.79
C SER A 171 -4.52 -5.14 -13.52
N PHE A 172 -4.08 -4.52 -12.42
CA PHE A 172 -2.68 -4.51 -11.98
C PHE A 172 -2.41 -5.52 -10.86
N HIS A 173 -3.41 -5.81 -10.04
CA HIS A 173 -3.30 -6.78 -8.95
C HIS A 173 -4.66 -7.42 -8.66
N THR A 174 -4.83 -8.70 -9.04
CA THR A 174 -6.14 -9.37 -9.06
C THR A 174 -6.89 -9.32 -7.72
N SER A 175 -6.17 -9.38 -6.59
CA SER A 175 -6.79 -9.36 -5.25
C SER A 175 -7.58 -8.08 -4.95
N ALA A 176 -7.31 -6.98 -5.67
CA ALA A 176 -8.04 -5.72 -5.51
C ALA A 176 -9.54 -5.86 -5.79
N ILE A 177 -9.98 -6.90 -6.51
CA ILE A 177 -11.40 -7.18 -6.74
C ILE A 177 -12.19 -7.38 -5.43
N ILE A 178 -11.53 -7.81 -4.35
CA ILE A 178 -12.11 -7.97 -3.01
C ILE A 178 -12.57 -6.61 -2.44
N LEU A 179 -12.11 -5.48 -3.01
CA LEU A 179 -12.48 -4.14 -2.57
C LEU A 179 -13.84 -3.67 -3.12
N ILE A 180 -14.51 -4.42 -4.01
CA ILE A 180 -15.83 -4.05 -4.56
C ILE A 180 -16.88 -3.75 -3.47
N PRO A 181 -17.03 -4.55 -2.39
CA PRO A 181 -17.99 -4.23 -1.33
C PRO A 181 -17.73 -2.88 -0.67
N PHE A 182 -16.47 -2.43 -0.62
CA PHE A 182 -16.10 -1.14 -0.03
C PHE A 182 -16.60 0.05 -0.87
N CYS A 183 -16.90 -0.15 -2.17
CA CYS A 183 -17.50 0.87 -3.02
C CYS A 183 -18.87 1.34 -2.51
N PHE A 184 -19.54 0.53 -1.69
CA PHE A 184 -20.87 0.82 -1.16
C PHE A 184 -20.85 1.39 0.26
N ILE A 185 -19.67 1.53 0.90
CA ILE A 185 -19.56 2.04 2.27
C ILE A 185 -20.12 3.46 2.40
N GLY A 186 -20.04 4.29 1.36
CA GLY A 186 -20.63 5.63 1.36
C GLY A 186 -22.14 5.66 1.56
N PHE A 187 -22.86 4.54 1.35
CA PHE A 187 -24.29 4.42 1.64
C PHE A 187 -24.58 4.06 3.10
N LEU A 188 -23.59 3.52 3.81
CA LEU A 188 -23.74 3.14 5.21
C LEU A 188 -23.70 4.42 6.06
N LYS A 189 -24.75 4.65 6.86
CA LYS A 189 -24.77 5.72 7.86
C LYS A 189 -23.95 5.31 9.10
N ILE A 190 -22.66 5.08 8.92
CA ILE A 190 -21.78 4.67 10.01
C ILE A 190 -21.41 5.90 10.83
N THR A 191 -22.02 6.02 12.01
CA THR A 191 -21.55 6.93 13.06
C THR A 191 -20.55 6.18 13.94
N LEU A 192 -19.26 6.48 13.76
CA LEU A 192 -18.19 5.93 14.57
C LEU A 192 -18.04 6.74 15.85
N THR A 193 -18.78 6.37 16.89
CA THR A 193 -18.50 6.87 18.25
C THR A 193 -17.32 6.12 18.85
N SER A 194 -16.55 6.75 19.75
CA SER A 194 -15.38 6.10 20.38
C SER A 194 -15.73 4.74 21.00
N LYS A 195 -16.93 4.59 21.58
CA LYS A 195 -17.43 3.31 22.12
C LYS A 195 -17.62 2.24 21.03
N LYS A 196 -18.24 2.58 19.89
CA LYS A 196 -18.45 1.64 18.78
C LYS A 196 -17.13 1.20 18.16
N VAL A 197 -16.19 2.13 18.01
CA VAL A 197 -14.86 1.82 17.45
C VAL A 197 -14.09 0.88 18.38
N ILE A 198 -14.12 1.11 19.71
CA ILE A 198 -13.53 0.19 20.69
C ILE A 198 -14.17 -1.22 20.58
N ILE A 199 -15.49 -1.31 20.48
CA ILE A 199 -16.19 -2.60 20.34
C ILE A 199 -15.74 -3.34 19.07
N TRP A 200 -15.79 -2.68 17.91
CA TRP A 200 -15.37 -3.30 16.64
C TRP A 200 -13.91 -3.73 16.66
N PHE A 201 -13.06 -2.96 17.34
CA PHE A 201 -11.66 -3.30 17.50
C PHE A 201 -11.44 -4.50 18.43
N SER A 202 -12.13 -4.55 19.57
CA SER A 202 -12.09 -5.72 20.46
C SER A 202 -12.56 -6.98 19.73
N VAL A 203 -13.61 -6.87 18.90
CA VAL A 203 -14.09 -7.96 18.03
C VAL A 203 -13.00 -8.37 17.04
N TYR A 204 -12.34 -7.42 16.37
CA TYR A 204 -11.22 -7.73 15.46
C TYR A 204 -10.07 -8.46 16.19
N ILE A 205 -9.66 -7.98 17.36
CA ILE A 205 -8.61 -8.61 18.17
C ILE A 205 -9.01 -10.04 18.56
N LEU A 206 -10.25 -10.23 19.01
CA LEU A 206 -10.78 -11.56 19.36
C LEU A 206 -10.77 -12.49 18.15
N ILE A 207 -11.23 -12.02 16.99
CA ILE A 207 -11.21 -12.80 15.73
C ILE A 207 -9.76 -13.12 15.33
N TYR A 208 -8.83 -12.18 15.49
CA TYR A 208 -7.41 -12.39 15.18
C TYR A 208 -6.79 -13.47 16.08
N PHE A 209 -7.01 -13.40 17.39
CA PHE A 209 -6.52 -14.43 18.32
C PHE A 209 -7.20 -15.77 18.08
N PHE A 210 -8.51 -15.77 17.81
CA PHE A 210 -9.23 -16.98 17.44
C PHE A 210 -8.67 -17.61 16.16
N ALA A 211 -8.45 -16.81 15.12
CA ALA A 211 -7.87 -17.26 13.86
C ALA A 211 -6.45 -17.79 14.04
N THR A 212 -5.59 -17.08 14.77
CA THR A 212 -4.21 -17.54 15.01
C THR A 212 -4.14 -18.82 15.85
N TYR A 213 -5.02 -18.97 16.85
CA TYR A 213 -5.05 -20.16 17.68
C TYR A 213 -5.69 -21.37 16.97
N PHE A 214 -6.87 -21.22 16.37
CA PHE A 214 -7.61 -22.33 15.76
C PHE A 214 -7.20 -22.62 14.32
N LEU A 215 -6.90 -21.60 13.52
CA LEU A 215 -6.62 -21.80 12.09
C LEU A 215 -5.14 -22.06 11.81
N SER A 216 -4.22 -21.86 12.75
CA SER A 216 -2.80 -22.11 12.50
C SER A 216 -2.54 -23.58 12.15
N ASP A 217 -3.05 -24.53 12.94
CA ASP A 217 -2.90 -25.96 12.66
C ASP A 217 -3.61 -26.40 11.38
N LEU A 218 -4.80 -25.85 11.12
CA LEU A 218 -5.54 -26.11 9.88
C LEU A 218 -4.79 -25.59 8.66
N TYR A 219 -4.24 -24.38 8.77
CA TYR A 219 -3.44 -23.71 7.74
C TYR A 219 -2.18 -24.51 7.41
N TYR A 220 -1.45 -25.00 8.42
CA TYR A 220 -0.28 -25.85 8.21
C TYR A 220 -0.64 -27.14 7.47
N LYS A 221 -1.75 -27.81 7.86
CA LYS A 221 -2.22 -29.02 7.19
C LYS A 221 -2.59 -28.76 5.74
N ILE A 222 -3.31 -27.68 5.44
CA ILE A 222 -3.74 -27.34 4.08
C ILE A 222 -2.55 -27.02 3.18
N ILE A 223 -1.58 -26.22 3.64
CA ILE A 223 -0.43 -25.85 2.80
C ILE A 223 0.56 -27.00 2.63
N SER A 224 0.59 -27.96 3.55
CA SER A 224 1.39 -29.18 3.39
C SER A 224 0.88 -30.13 2.29
N LEU A 225 -0.30 -29.88 1.71
CA LEU A 225 -0.79 -30.64 0.56
C LEU A 225 0.06 -30.33 -0.69
N GLU A 226 0.26 -31.34 -1.54
CA GLU A 226 1.08 -31.23 -2.77
C GLU A 226 0.62 -30.10 -3.70
N GLN A 227 -0.68 -29.80 -3.72
CA GLN A 227 -1.27 -28.73 -4.55
C GLN A 227 -0.74 -27.33 -4.18
N PHE A 228 -0.11 -27.18 -3.02
CA PHE A 228 0.45 -25.92 -2.52
C PHE A 228 1.98 -25.95 -2.39
N GLU A 229 2.68 -26.83 -3.11
CA GLU A 229 4.14 -26.98 -3.05
C GLU A 229 4.91 -25.64 -3.12
N LYS A 230 4.45 -24.71 -3.98
CA LYS A 230 5.00 -23.34 -4.09
C LYS A 230 4.96 -22.55 -2.77
N TYR A 231 3.96 -22.79 -1.93
CA TYR A 231 3.77 -22.13 -0.65
C TYR A 231 4.52 -22.82 0.50
N GLN A 232 4.87 -24.10 0.35
CA GLN A 232 5.67 -24.84 1.33
C GLN A 232 7.07 -24.25 1.51
N TYR A 233 7.65 -23.69 0.44
CA TYR A 233 8.90 -22.92 0.50
C TYR A 233 8.82 -21.77 1.53
N TYR A 234 7.70 -21.04 1.56
CA TYR A 234 7.49 -19.93 2.49
C TYR A 234 7.21 -20.40 3.93
N LEU A 235 6.55 -21.56 4.11
CA LEU A 235 6.36 -22.15 5.44
C LEU A 235 7.68 -22.49 6.12
N ASN A 236 8.61 -23.07 5.37
CA ASN A 236 9.91 -23.47 5.92
C ASN A 236 10.76 -22.25 6.31
N GLN A 237 10.67 -21.14 5.56
CA GLN A 237 11.30 -19.87 5.96
C GLN A 237 10.60 -19.22 7.16
N ALA A 238 9.27 -19.26 7.21
CA ALA A 238 8.50 -18.68 8.31
C ALA A 238 8.77 -19.37 9.66
N LYS A 239 9.03 -20.69 9.67
CA LYS A 239 9.45 -21.43 10.88
C LYS A 239 10.80 -20.97 11.44
N ILE A 240 11.66 -20.37 10.62
CA ILE A 240 13.02 -19.96 11.01
C ILE A 240 13.00 -18.53 11.59
N VAL A 241 12.02 -17.71 11.22
CA VAL A 241 11.94 -16.30 11.64
C VAL A 241 10.69 -16.09 12.49
N ASN A 242 10.82 -16.28 13.80
CA ASN A 242 9.82 -15.81 14.75
C ASN A 242 9.76 -14.28 14.71
N GLY A 243 8.75 -13.74 14.02
CA GLY A 243 8.46 -12.30 14.07
C GLY A 243 8.19 -11.87 15.51
N SER A 244 8.78 -10.75 15.93
CA SER A 244 8.71 -10.26 17.32
C SER A 244 7.33 -9.80 17.79
N GLY A 245 6.30 -9.81 16.92
CA GLY A 245 4.97 -9.26 17.21
C GLY A 245 4.93 -7.72 17.32
N LEU A 246 6.08 -7.04 17.30
CA LEU A 246 6.20 -5.59 17.46
C LEU A 246 5.43 -4.80 16.40
N GLY A 247 5.30 -5.33 15.18
CA GLY A 247 4.50 -4.71 14.12
C GLY A 247 3.02 -4.63 14.45
N ILE A 248 2.47 -5.65 15.14
CA ILE A 248 1.09 -5.64 15.60
C ILE A 248 0.93 -4.59 16.71
N ILE A 249 1.85 -4.58 17.68
CA ILE A 249 1.85 -3.59 18.77
C ILE A 249 1.91 -2.17 18.21
N PHE A 250 2.77 -1.91 17.22
CA PHE A 250 2.85 -0.63 16.52
C PHE A 250 1.50 -0.24 15.89
N CYS A 251 0.85 -1.16 15.16
CA CYS A 251 -0.47 -0.91 14.58
C CYS A 251 -1.55 -0.64 15.65
N LEU A 252 -1.52 -1.35 16.79
CA LEU A 252 -2.44 -1.11 17.91
C LEU A 252 -2.23 0.28 18.51
N ILE A 253 -0.97 0.71 18.73
CA ILE A 253 -0.64 2.05 19.25
C ILE A 253 -1.15 3.12 18.29
N MET A 254 -0.92 2.96 16.98
CA MET A 254 -1.43 3.89 15.96
C MET A 254 -2.95 3.98 15.97
N PHE A 255 -3.64 2.85 16.12
CA PHE A 255 -5.08 2.84 16.22
C PHE A 255 -5.61 3.57 17.46
N PHE A 256 -5.03 3.31 18.64
CA PHE A 256 -5.40 4.02 19.87
C PHE A 256 -5.15 5.53 19.78
N PHE A 257 -4.06 5.92 19.12
CA PHE A 257 -3.75 7.32 18.88
C PHE A 257 -4.82 8.00 18.01
N VAL A 258 -5.21 7.38 16.89
CA VAL A 258 -6.28 7.89 16.02
C VAL A 258 -7.59 8.02 16.80
N LEU A 259 -7.95 7.02 17.60
CA LEU A 259 -9.13 7.05 18.47
C LEU A 259 -9.13 8.19 19.48
N TYR A 260 -7.99 8.42 20.14
CA TYR A 260 -7.83 9.50 21.10
C TYR A 260 -8.03 10.86 20.43
N THR A 261 -7.43 11.06 19.24
CA THR A 261 -7.56 12.32 18.50
C THR A 261 -9.00 12.59 18.03
N GLN A 262 -9.75 11.55 17.64
CA GLN A 262 -11.16 11.69 17.23
C GLN A 262 -12.05 12.17 18.39
N LYS A 263 -11.75 11.77 19.63
CA LYS A 263 -12.51 12.20 20.83
C LYS A 263 -12.33 13.69 21.12
N ASN A 264 -11.19 14.27 20.76
CA ASN A 264 -10.85 15.67 21.03
C ASN A 264 -11.25 16.63 19.88
N GLN A 265 -11.82 16.10 18.78
CA GLN A 265 -12.30 16.89 17.64
C GLN A 265 -13.83 17.14 17.65
N ASN A 266 -14.57 16.51 18.56
CA ASN A 266 -15.99 16.76 18.83
C ASN A 266 -16.14 17.48 20.16
#